data_AF-A0A7S3A826-F1
#
_entry.id   AF-A0A7S3A826-F1
#
_cell.length_a   1.000
_cell.length_b   1.000
_cell.length_c   1.000
_cell.angle_alpha   90.00
_cell.angle_beta   90.00
_cell.angle_gamma   90.00
#
_symmetry.space_group_name_H-M   'P 1'
#
loop_
_entity.id
_entity.type
_entity.pdbx_description
1 polymer ?
#
loop_
_entity_poly.entity_id
_entity_poly.type
_entity_poly.pdbx_seq_one_letter_code
_entity_poly.pdbx_strand_id
1 'polypeptide(L)'
;MAKPGRQKSRTWDHFRPVSGTSRMRCTRCSTEVTARRDRMQKHWDGCVVQGPRESEHSLIAKPGDRRDGDPRWNQPGRKRTATWRHFKDSPDHKGKARCDKCGYELSARVDRMKKHLIVCRPELGIEIESAAKDVKPEPSPREPEQQTPQNGLERANGRRLTEADVR
;
A
#
# COMPACT_ATOMS: atom_id res chain seq x y z
N MET A 1 -24.60 29.96 -29.35
CA MET A 1 -24.77 28.53 -29.69
C MET A 1 -24.13 27.68 -28.57
N ALA A 2 -24.95 27.11 -27.68
CA ALA A 2 -24.47 26.29 -26.58
C ALA A 2 -24.01 24.93 -27.12
N LYS A 3 -22.76 24.52 -26.82
CA LYS A 3 -22.24 23.20 -27.21
C LYS A 3 -23.11 22.11 -26.56
N PRO A 4 -23.63 21.13 -27.31
CA PRO A 4 -24.40 20.04 -26.72
C PRO A 4 -23.53 19.35 -25.67
N GLY A 5 -24.01 19.40 -24.42
CA GLY A 5 -23.30 18.82 -23.29
C GLY A 5 -23.01 17.35 -23.56
N ARG A 6 -21.76 16.92 -23.33
CA ARG A 6 -21.37 15.50 -23.40
C ARG A 6 -22.39 14.68 -22.61
N GLN A 7 -23.15 13.83 -23.30
CA GLN A 7 -24.00 12.82 -22.67
C GLN A 7 -23.14 12.07 -21.64
N LYS A 8 -23.46 12.29 -20.36
CA LYS A 8 -22.84 11.54 -19.27
C LYS A 8 -23.32 10.10 -19.44
N SER A 9 -22.38 9.17 -19.50
CA SER A 9 -22.71 7.75 -19.61
C SER A 9 -23.52 7.31 -18.37
N ARG A 10 -24.46 6.36 -18.53
CA ARG A 10 -25.30 5.81 -17.44
C ARG A 10 -24.51 5.39 -16.20
N THR A 11 -23.22 5.08 -16.36
CA THR A 11 -22.28 4.79 -15.28
C THR A 11 -22.20 5.91 -14.23
N TRP A 12 -22.38 7.19 -14.60
CA TRP A 12 -22.20 8.32 -13.68
C TRP A 12 -23.32 8.45 -12.66
N ASP A 13 -24.54 8.00 -12.99
CA ASP A 13 -25.70 8.06 -12.08
C ASP A 13 -25.52 7.20 -10.82
N HIS A 14 -24.66 6.19 -10.88
CA HIS A 14 -24.43 5.29 -9.75
C HIS A 14 -23.34 5.77 -8.79
N PHE A 15 -22.73 6.93 -9.04
CA PHE A 15 -21.66 7.46 -8.20
C PHE A 15 -21.92 8.90 -7.76
N ARG A 16 -21.62 9.20 -6.50
CA ARG A 16 -21.67 10.55 -5.94
C ARG A 16 -20.27 11.13 -5.77
N PRO A 17 -20.03 12.40 -6.14
CA PRO A 17 -18.74 13.04 -5.87
C PRO A 17 -18.50 13.16 -4.37
N VAL A 18 -17.25 12.97 -3.94
CA VAL A 18 -16.82 13.19 -2.56
C VAL A 18 -16.22 14.59 -2.46
N SER A 19 -16.86 15.45 -1.66
CA SER A 19 -16.47 16.86 -1.50
C SER A 19 -14.98 17.01 -1.20
N GLY A 20 -14.32 17.92 -1.92
CA GLY A 20 -12.89 18.20 -1.74
C GLY A 20 -11.93 17.20 -2.39
N THR A 21 -12.41 16.21 -3.16
CA THR A 21 -11.53 15.25 -3.85
C THR A 21 -11.98 14.96 -5.28
N SER A 22 -11.07 14.46 -6.12
CA SER A 22 -11.38 13.93 -7.46
C SER A 22 -11.91 12.48 -7.41
N ARG A 23 -12.49 12.06 -6.28
CA ARG A 23 -13.02 10.71 -6.08
C ARG A 23 -14.54 10.70 -6.14
N MET A 24 -15.06 9.55 -6.52
CA MET A 24 -16.47 9.25 -6.70
C MET A 24 -16.82 8.05 -5.80
N ARG A 25 -17.88 8.16 -5.02
CA ARG A 25 -18.38 7.12 -4.13
C ARG A 25 -19.51 6.35 -4.80
N CYS A 26 -19.37 5.02 -4.90
CA CYS A 26 -20.45 4.17 -5.41
C CYS A 26 -21.66 4.21 -4.46
N THR A 27 -22.85 4.40 -5.02
CA THR A 27 -24.11 4.44 -4.25
C THR A 27 -24.56 3.08 -3.72
N ARG A 28 -24.08 1.97 -4.31
CA ARG A 28 -24.45 0.60 -3.90
C ARG A 28 -23.59 0.03 -2.78
N CYS A 29 -22.28 0.21 -2.86
CA CYS A 29 -21.32 -0.42 -1.92
C CYS A 29 -20.47 0.60 -1.16
N SER A 30 -20.75 1.91 -1.31
CA SER A 30 -20.01 3.01 -0.68
C SER A 30 -18.49 3.05 -0.96
N THR A 31 -17.99 2.22 -1.88
CA THR A 31 -16.56 2.20 -2.24
C THR A 31 -16.19 3.46 -3.02
N GLU A 32 -15.07 4.07 -2.65
CA GLU A 32 -14.53 5.25 -3.33
C GLU A 32 -13.60 4.84 -4.48
N VAL A 33 -13.88 5.38 -5.67
CA VAL A 33 -13.09 5.18 -6.89
C VAL A 33 -12.64 6.53 -7.45
N THR A 34 -11.63 6.55 -8.31
CA THR A 34 -11.24 7.79 -9.00
C THR A 34 -12.29 8.18 -10.04
N ALA A 35 -12.45 9.49 -10.31
CA ALA A 35 -13.37 10.04 -11.31
C ALA A 35 -12.95 9.77 -12.78
N ARG A 36 -12.43 8.57 -13.06
CA ARG A 36 -12.11 8.09 -14.41
C ARG A 36 -13.16 7.07 -14.85
N ARG A 37 -13.71 7.27 -16.04
CA ARG A 37 -14.79 6.44 -16.61
C ARG A 37 -14.47 4.94 -16.55
N ASP A 38 -13.29 4.51 -17.01
CA ASP A 38 -12.90 3.10 -17.01
C ASP A 38 -12.88 2.46 -15.61
N ARG A 39 -12.45 3.22 -14.60
CA ARG A 39 -12.40 2.74 -13.22
C ARG A 39 -13.79 2.60 -12.63
N MET A 40 -14.65 3.58 -12.88
CA MET A 40 -16.06 3.55 -12.49
C MET A 40 -16.79 2.39 -13.17
N GLN A 41 -16.58 2.20 -14.47
CA GLN A 41 -17.21 1.12 -15.24
C GLN A 41 -16.78 -0.26 -14.74
N LYS A 42 -15.46 -0.49 -14.56
CA LYS A 42 -14.94 -1.75 -14.04
C LYS A 42 -15.44 -2.05 -12.62
N HIS A 43 -15.56 -1.01 -11.79
CA HIS A 43 -16.16 -1.17 -10.47
C HIS A 43 -17.64 -1.55 -10.57
N TRP A 44 -18.40 -0.86 -11.42
CA TRP A 44 -19.82 -1.12 -11.60
C TRP A 44 -20.11 -2.54 -12.09
N ASP A 45 -19.32 -3.02 -13.06
CA ASP A 45 -19.42 -4.36 -13.63
C ASP A 45 -19.19 -5.46 -12.57
N GLY A 46 -18.27 -5.23 -11.63
CA GLY A 46 -17.98 -6.13 -10.51
C GLY A 46 -18.61 -5.72 -9.18
N CYS A 47 -19.59 -4.81 -9.17
CA CYS A 47 -20.15 -4.24 -7.95
C CYS A 47 -21.09 -5.24 -7.29
N VAL A 48 -20.53 -6.13 -6.47
CA VAL A 48 -21.32 -6.97 -5.57
C VAL A 48 -21.75 -6.10 -4.39
N VAL A 49 -23.06 -6.03 -4.12
CA VAL A 49 -23.61 -5.41 -2.91
C VAL A 49 -23.08 -6.23 -1.72
N GLN A 50 -21.89 -5.89 -1.26
CA GLN A 50 -21.49 -6.30 0.09
C GLN A 50 -22.43 -5.52 1.00
N GLY A 51 -23.35 -6.24 1.64
CA GLY A 51 -24.22 -5.70 2.68
C GLY A 51 -23.41 -4.94 3.72
N PRO A 52 -24.06 -4.08 4.53
CA PRO A 52 -23.40 -3.09 5.37
C PRO A 52 -22.27 -3.72 6.18
N ARG A 53 -21.04 -3.60 5.66
CA ARG A 53 -19.83 -3.94 6.39
C ARG A 53 -19.52 -2.71 7.21
N GLU A 54 -19.78 -2.86 8.50
CA GLU A 54 -19.33 -1.96 9.56
C GLU A 54 -17.91 -1.49 9.21
N SER A 55 -17.82 -0.19 8.98
CA SER A 55 -16.64 0.48 8.49
C SER A 55 -15.65 0.61 9.64
N GLU A 56 -14.96 -0.47 9.97
CA GLU A 56 -13.74 -0.40 10.75
C GLU A 56 -12.54 -0.64 9.84
N HIS A 57 -11.87 0.48 9.52
CA HIS A 57 -10.44 0.57 9.26
C HIS A 57 -9.82 -0.57 8.45
N SER A 58 -9.94 -0.48 7.13
CA SER A 58 -8.97 -1.10 6.24
C SER A 58 -8.38 -0.06 5.30
N LEU A 59 -7.45 0.71 5.85
CA LEU A 59 -6.34 1.32 5.13
C LEU A 59 -5.39 0.23 4.59
N ILE A 60 -5.94 -0.82 3.97
CA ILE A 60 -5.14 -1.74 3.16
C ILE A 60 -4.86 -0.96 1.89
N ALA A 61 -3.73 -0.24 1.91
CA ALA A 61 -3.06 0.24 0.73
C ALA A 61 -3.04 -0.93 -0.26
N LYS A 62 -3.90 -0.87 -1.29
CA LYS A 62 -3.83 -1.78 -2.43
C LYS A 62 -2.39 -1.68 -2.94
N PRO A 63 -1.60 -2.76 -2.96
CA PRO A 63 -0.29 -2.72 -3.57
C PRO A 63 -0.50 -2.31 -5.02
N GLY A 64 -0.13 -1.05 -5.29
CA GLY A 64 -0.22 -0.48 -6.61
C GLY A 64 0.51 -1.40 -7.57
N ASP A 65 -0.13 -1.56 -8.72
CA ASP A 65 0.39 -1.95 -10.02
C ASP A 65 1.79 -1.31 -10.27
N ARG A 66 2.83 -1.80 -9.58
CA ARG A 66 4.24 -1.59 -9.94
C ARG A 66 4.55 -2.62 -11.00
N ARG A 67 4.09 -2.34 -12.21
CA ARG A 67 4.73 -2.85 -13.41
C ARG A 67 6.15 -2.30 -13.46
N ASP A 68 7.03 -3.19 -13.92
CA ASP A 68 8.40 -2.95 -14.37
C ASP A 68 9.45 -2.66 -13.29
N GLY A 69 10.01 -3.77 -12.81
CA GLY A 69 11.44 -4.00 -13.05
C GLY A 69 12.42 -3.13 -12.28
N ASP A 70 12.08 -2.66 -11.08
CA ASP A 70 13.05 -1.95 -10.25
C ASP A 70 14.13 -2.95 -9.74
N PRO A 71 15.41 -2.81 -10.16
CA PRO A 71 16.50 -3.72 -9.81
C PRO A 71 17.01 -3.53 -8.37
N ARG A 72 16.34 -2.75 -7.51
CA ARG A 72 16.79 -2.48 -6.13
C ARG A 72 16.71 -3.66 -5.16
N TRP A 73 16.30 -4.86 -5.61
CA TRP A 73 16.27 -6.05 -4.77
C TRP A 73 17.66 -6.56 -4.35
N ASN A 74 18.71 -6.16 -5.06
CA ASN A 74 20.10 -6.52 -4.73
C ASN A 74 20.91 -5.31 -4.21
N GLN A 75 20.30 -4.43 -3.41
CA GLN A 75 21.09 -3.45 -2.68
C GLN A 75 21.84 -4.14 -1.52
N PRO A 76 23.18 -4.00 -1.44
CA PRO A 76 23.94 -4.49 -0.30
C PRO A 76 23.41 -3.81 0.97
N GLY A 77 22.88 -4.61 1.90
CA GLY A 77 22.31 -4.13 3.17
C GLY A 77 20.83 -4.46 3.40
N ARG A 78 20.04 -4.84 2.37
CA ARG A 78 18.69 -5.37 2.61
C ARG A 78 18.75 -6.87 2.92
N LYS A 79 18.23 -7.25 4.08
CA LYS A 79 18.07 -8.66 4.49
C LYS A 79 17.21 -9.38 3.44
N ARG A 80 17.77 -10.40 2.79
CA ARG A 80 17.02 -11.28 1.87
C ARG A 80 15.94 -12.02 2.68
N THR A 81 14.71 -12.06 2.19
CA THR A 81 13.64 -12.82 2.86
C THR A 81 13.97 -14.32 2.90
N ALA A 82 13.47 -15.07 3.88
CA ALA A 82 13.69 -16.51 4.00
C ALA A 82 13.45 -17.29 2.69
N THR A 83 12.44 -16.88 1.90
CA THR A 83 12.15 -17.44 0.57
C THR A 83 13.37 -17.46 -0.35
N TRP A 84 14.21 -16.42 -0.34
CA TRP A 84 15.38 -16.27 -1.22
C TRP A 84 16.52 -17.24 -0.88
N ARG A 85 16.51 -17.91 0.28
CA ARG A 85 17.53 -18.91 0.65
C ARG A 85 17.48 -20.15 -0.25
N HIS A 86 16.37 -20.36 -0.96
CA HIS A 86 16.14 -21.53 -1.80
C HIS A 86 16.27 -21.24 -3.31
N PHE A 87 16.66 -20.01 -3.67
CA PHE A 87 16.79 -19.60 -5.06
C PHE A 87 18.11 -18.87 -5.27
N LYS A 88 18.66 -19.06 -6.47
CA LYS A 88 19.85 -18.35 -6.95
C LYS A 88 19.44 -17.39 -8.07
N ASP A 89 20.14 -16.27 -8.17
CA ASP A 89 19.96 -15.35 -9.29
C ASP A 89 20.35 -16.05 -10.59
N SER A 90 19.49 -15.95 -11.62
CA SER A 90 19.83 -16.50 -12.93
C SER A 90 20.75 -15.52 -13.67
N PRO A 91 21.93 -15.96 -14.16
CA PRO A 91 22.85 -15.07 -14.88
C PRO A 91 22.30 -14.65 -16.25
N ASP A 92 21.39 -15.45 -16.83
CA ASP A 92 20.92 -15.29 -18.20
C ASP A 92 19.86 -14.19 -18.35
N HIS A 93 19.08 -13.96 -17.29
CA HIS A 93 17.94 -13.05 -17.32
C HIS A 93 17.80 -12.24 -16.05
N LYS A 94 17.95 -10.92 -16.18
CA LYS A 94 17.67 -9.96 -15.10
C LYS A 94 16.24 -10.15 -14.60
N GLY A 95 16.09 -10.40 -13.29
CA GLY A 95 14.79 -10.56 -12.65
C GLY A 95 14.19 -11.96 -12.73
N LYS A 96 14.97 -12.98 -13.12
CA LYS A 96 14.62 -14.39 -12.92
C LYS A 96 15.44 -14.99 -11.78
N ALA A 97 14.82 -15.92 -11.07
CA ALA A 97 15.40 -16.69 -9.99
C ALA A 97 15.28 -18.17 -10.32
N ARG A 98 16.37 -18.90 -10.13
CA ARG A 98 16.47 -20.35 -10.35
C ARG A 98 16.33 -21.09 -9.03
N CYS A 99 15.42 -22.04 -8.94
CA CYS A 99 15.28 -22.87 -7.76
C CYS A 99 16.52 -23.77 -7.59
N ASP A 100 17.11 -23.82 -6.40
CA ASP A 100 18.30 -24.63 -6.13
C ASP A 100 18.03 -26.14 -6.19
N LYS A 101 16.80 -26.57 -5.87
CA LYS A 101 16.42 -28.00 -5.80
C LYS A 101 16.05 -28.59 -7.17
N CYS A 102 15.16 -27.93 -7.92
CA CYS A 102 14.67 -28.47 -9.19
C CYS A 102 15.29 -27.79 -10.42
N GLY A 103 16.08 -26.72 -10.23
CA GLY A 103 16.68 -25.98 -11.32
C GLY A 103 15.71 -25.14 -12.16
N TYR A 104 14.41 -25.13 -11.85
CA TYR A 104 13.39 -24.39 -12.59
C TYR A 104 13.58 -22.88 -12.45
N GLU A 105 13.47 -22.16 -13.56
CA GLU A 105 13.61 -20.71 -13.61
C GLU A 105 12.25 -20.03 -13.63
N LEU A 106 12.03 -19.13 -12.68
CA LEU A 106 10.81 -18.35 -12.55
C LEU A 106 11.14 -16.88 -12.32
N SER A 107 10.14 -16.01 -12.43
CA SER A 107 10.32 -14.60 -12.08
C SER A 107 10.71 -14.44 -10.61
N ALA A 108 11.66 -13.54 -10.31
CA ALA A 108 12.18 -13.22 -8.98
C ALA A 108 11.16 -12.53 -8.05
N ARG A 109 9.86 -12.64 -8.35
CA ARG A 109 8.77 -12.19 -7.49
C ARG A 109 8.58 -13.19 -6.36
N VAL A 110 8.70 -12.72 -5.12
CA VAL A 110 8.56 -13.52 -3.89
C VAL A 110 7.28 -14.36 -3.90
N ASP A 111 6.16 -13.82 -4.38
CA ASP A 111 4.89 -14.53 -4.46
C ASP A 111 4.95 -15.80 -5.34
N ARG A 112 5.64 -15.71 -6.48
CA ARG A 112 5.83 -16.87 -7.37
C ARG A 112 6.83 -17.86 -6.79
N MET A 113 7.89 -17.36 -6.14
CA MET A 113 8.87 -18.19 -5.45
C MET A 113 8.21 -19.00 -4.33
N LYS A 114 7.36 -18.38 -3.51
CA LYS A 114 6.59 -19.09 -2.46
C LYS A 114 5.70 -20.19 -3.04
N LYS A 115 4.92 -19.88 -4.08
CA LYS A 115 4.08 -20.88 -4.76
C LYS A 115 4.89 -22.04 -5.33
N HIS A 116 6.06 -21.74 -5.90
CA HIS A 116 6.96 -22.78 -6.39
C HIS A 116 7.52 -23.65 -5.25
N LEU A 117 7.87 -23.06 -4.10
CA LEU A 117 8.34 -23.83 -2.95
C LEU A 117 7.30 -24.81 -2.43
N ILE A 118 6.01 -24.45 -2.43
CA ILE A 118 4.92 -25.36 -2.03
C ILE A 118 4.90 -26.60 -2.93
N VAL A 119 5.14 -26.44 -4.23
CA VAL A 119 5.14 -27.55 -5.21
C VAL A 119 6.45 -28.34 -5.18
N CYS A 120 7.60 -27.67 -5.08
CA CYS A 120 8.93 -28.27 -5.18
C CYS A 120 9.42 -28.87 -3.84
N ARG A 121 8.98 -28.28 -2.72
CA ARG A 121 9.30 -28.65 -1.34
C ARG A 121 8.03 -28.50 -0.48
N PRO A 122 7.04 -29.39 -0.62
CA PRO A 122 5.80 -29.31 0.16
C PRO A 122 6.06 -29.25 1.68
N GLU A 123 7.17 -29.83 2.13
CA GLU A 123 7.66 -29.80 3.51
C GLU A 123 7.91 -28.38 4.06
N LEU A 124 8.30 -27.43 3.20
CA LEU A 124 8.54 -26.02 3.57
C LEU A 124 7.32 -25.12 3.37
N GLY A 125 6.30 -25.60 2.65
CA GLY A 125 5.09 -24.82 2.37
C GLY A 125 4.26 -24.54 3.62
N ILE A 126 4.31 -25.45 4.59
CA ILE A 126 3.46 -25.44 5.80
C ILE A 126 3.93 -24.39 6.82
N GLU A 127 5.25 -24.19 6.96
CA GLU A 127 5.80 -23.23 7.93
C GLU A 127 5.57 -21.77 7.51
N ILE A 128 5.50 -21.49 6.20
CA ILE A 128 5.35 -20.11 5.69
C ILE A 128 3.90 -19.61 5.78
N GLU A 129 2.90 -20.50 5.67
CA GLU A 129 1.49 -20.15 5.87
C GLU A 129 1.11 -20.06 7.36
N SER A 130 1.72 -20.89 8.21
CA SER A 130 1.43 -20.91 9.65
C SER A 130 1.98 -19.69 10.38
N ALA A 131 3.13 -19.15 9.95
CA ALA A 131 3.70 -17.92 10.53
C ALA A 131 2.91 -16.63 10.22
N ALA A 132 1.95 -16.67 9.28
CA ALA A 132 1.17 -15.50 8.89
C ALA A 132 -0.16 -15.35 9.65
N LYS A 133 -0.59 -16.37 10.41
CA LYS A 133 -1.90 -16.39 11.08
C LYS A 133 -1.85 -16.29 12.61
N ASP A 134 -0.68 -16.43 13.22
CA ASP A 134 -0.53 -16.45 14.69
C ASP A 134 0.33 -15.32 15.27
N VAL A 135 0.37 -14.16 14.60
CA VAL A 135 0.83 -12.93 15.28
C VAL A 135 -0.40 -12.21 15.81
N LYS A 136 -0.95 -12.75 16.89
CA LYS A 136 -1.63 -11.92 17.90
C LYS A 136 -0.57 -10.88 18.32
N PRO A 137 -0.81 -9.57 18.19
CA PRO A 137 0.17 -8.58 18.62
C PRO A 137 0.42 -8.81 20.11
N GLU A 138 1.58 -9.39 20.41
CA GLU A 138 2.12 -9.41 21.75
C GLU A 138 2.28 -7.93 22.15
N PRO A 139 1.66 -7.48 23.27
CA PRO A 139 1.80 -6.12 23.71
C PRO A 139 3.28 -5.87 23.98
N SER A 140 3.87 -5.01 23.15
CA SER A 140 5.24 -4.53 23.27
C SER A 140 5.51 -4.19 24.74
N PRO A 141 6.56 -4.77 25.37
CA PRO A 141 6.93 -4.39 26.73
C PRO A 141 7.17 -2.88 26.73
N ARG A 142 6.39 -2.19 27.57
CA ARG A 142 6.49 -0.74 27.80
C ARG A 142 7.94 -0.42 28.12
N GLU A 143 8.58 0.36 27.25
CA GLU A 143 9.83 1.02 27.60
C GLU A 143 9.60 1.90 28.84
N PRO A 144 10.50 1.86 29.83
CA PRO A 144 10.42 2.73 31.00
C PRO A 144 10.57 4.19 30.56
N GLU A 145 9.60 5.01 30.95
CA GLU A 145 9.62 6.48 30.87
C GLU A 145 10.97 7.01 31.35
N GLN A 146 11.81 7.48 30.42
CA GLN A 146 12.94 8.31 30.76
C GLN A 146 12.43 9.75 30.96
N GLN A 147 12.42 10.14 32.23
CA GLN A 147 12.11 11.48 32.71
C GLN A 147 12.88 12.54 31.93
N THR A 148 12.13 13.53 31.45
CA THR A 148 12.61 14.76 30.84
C THR A 148 13.30 15.63 31.89
N PRO A 149 14.57 16.01 31.75
CA PRO A 149 15.10 17.16 32.49
C PRO A 149 14.56 18.45 31.86
N GLN A 150 13.71 19.15 32.62
CA GLN A 150 13.31 20.53 32.37
C GLN A 150 14.55 21.43 32.49
N ASN A 151 15.16 21.78 31.36
CA ASN A 151 16.03 22.96 31.31
C ASN A 151 15.20 24.15 30.84
N GLY A 152 14.88 25.02 31.78
CA GLY A 152 14.42 26.37 31.48
C GLY A 152 15.61 27.22 31.04
N LEU A 153 15.40 28.07 30.03
CA LEU A 153 16.14 29.33 29.92
C LEU A 153 15.34 30.35 29.08
N GLU A 154 14.71 31.25 29.83
CA GLU A 154 14.71 32.70 29.65
C GLU A 154 14.28 33.34 28.31
N ARG A 155 13.06 33.85 28.37
CA ARG A 155 12.64 35.22 28.01
C ARG A 155 13.73 36.14 27.42
N ALA A 156 13.51 36.59 26.19
CA ALA A 156 13.87 37.93 25.74
C ALA A 156 12.67 38.55 25.02
N ASN A 157 11.93 39.38 25.76
CA ASN A 157 10.83 40.20 25.26
C ASN A 157 11.45 41.55 24.82
N GLY A 158 11.72 41.70 23.53
CA GLY A 158 12.26 42.93 22.94
C GLY A 158 11.18 43.70 22.20
N ARG A 159 10.37 44.48 22.93
CA ARG A 159 9.53 45.55 22.38
C ARG A 159 10.41 46.59 21.68
N ARG A 160 10.14 46.89 20.41
CA ARG A 160 10.53 48.16 19.79
C ARG A 160 9.26 48.87 19.34
N LEU A 161 8.77 49.74 20.21
CA LEU A 161 7.88 50.85 19.88
C LEU A 161 8.76 51.96 19.29
N THR A 162 8.39 52.50 18.15
CA THR A 162 8.69 53.88 17.79
C THR A 162 7.40 54.49 17.23
N GLU A 163 6.97 55.54 17.91
CA GLU A 163 5.81 56.42 17.70
C GLU A 163 5.80 57.05 16.27
N ALA A 164 4.64 57.14 15.61
CA ALA A 164 3.81 58.35 15.42
C ALA A 164 4.61 59.58 14.90
N ASP A 165 4.45 59.99 13.64
CA ASP A 165 3.41 60.91 13.13
C ASP A 165 3.46 62.31 13.78
N VAL A 166 4.09 63.29 13.10
CA VAL A 166 3.74 64.73 13.11
C VAL A 166 4.23 65.37 11.80
N ARG A 167 3.26 65.75 10.97
CA ARG A 167 3.21 66.85 9.97
C ARG A 167 4.30 67.00 8.90
#